data_AF-A0AAN2CAT0-F1
#
_entry.id   AF-A0AAN2CAT0-F1
#
_cell.length_a   1.000
_cell.length_b   1.000
_cell.length_c   1.000
_cell.angle_alpha   90.00
_cell.angle_beta   90.00
_cell.angle_gamma   90.00
#
_symmetry.space_group_name_H-M   'P 1'
#
loop_
_entity.id
_entity.type
_entity.pdbx_description
1 polymer ?
#
loop_
_entity_poly.entity_id
_entity_poly.type
_entity_poly.pdbx_seq_one_letter_code
_entity_poly.pdbx_strand_id
1 'polypeptide(L)'
;MIRRIAAFAALTVLAGMLVPAGAQQGSVVRFTGQLLDVRNGFVYFTTGAAFKLAPNVAYDDYDTGQPTSLAPQPKLFARAIVDPATKQVVELDLTRKRLATDAAYAPDVQAAVATKPTTEPAPEIVGVRVTGKEVPVEFVVTVPASTRVTDNVYLSTDASGWNPQAIKLDRIDGQRYRIVRRLPSGTKFVFRVTRGTWNSVEVGQDGLEPANPHVFFIKEADSLSQPVTVYGWSDNRAGVPQAAAPGAVPTPFNPNPFPNGGIAPPSRATPPGGFPTQRPNPFPNRPPG
;
A
#
# COMPACT_ATOMS: atom_id res chain seq x y z
N MET A 1 17.20 57.29 95.68
CA MET A 1 15.96 57.53 94.90
C MET A 1 16.30 57.23 93.42
N ILE A 2 16.25 56.01 92.83
CA ILE A 2 15.19 54.97 92.67
C ILE A 2 13.96 55.59 91.96
N ARG A 3 13.47 55.24 90.76
CA ARG A 3 13.53 54.02 89.89
C ARG A 3 12.93 54.29 88.47
N ARG A 4 13.39 53.49 87.48
CA ARG A 4 12.68 52.73 86.41
C ARG A 4 12.07 53.39 85.16
N ILE A 5 12.53 52.84 84.03
CA ILE A 5 11.94 52.76 82.68
C ILE A 5 11.20 51.41 82.55
N ALA A 6 10.06 51.34 81.85
CA ALA A 6 9.46 50.10 81.37
C ALA A 6 8.55 50.32 80.13
N ALA A 7 8.57 49.34 79.22
CA ALA A 7 7.90 49.25 77.93
C ALA A 7 6.85 48.11 77.93
N PHE A 8 5.83 48.17 77.06
CA PHE A 8 4.96 47.06 76.60
C PHE A 8 4.34 47.52 75.25
N ALA A 9 4.60 46.91 74.08
CA ALA A 9 4.26 45.58 73.52
C ALA A 9 2.85 45.49 72.88
N ALA A 10 2.80 45.33 71.56
CA ALA A 10 1.69 44.71 70.82
C ALA A 10 2.22 44.01 69.55
N LEU A 11 1.67 42.82 69.31
CA LEU A 11 2.18 41.64 68.61
C LEU A 11 2.36 41.76 67.09
N THR A 12 3.49 41.26 66.59
CA THR A 12 3.71 40.84 65.19
C THR A 12 3.49 39.33 65.10
N VAL A 13 2.65 38.85 64.18
CA VAL A 13 2.65 37.43 63.76
C VAL A 13 2.85 37.41 62.25
N LEU A 14 4.09 37.15 61.85
CA LEU A 14 4.48 36.82 60.49
C LEU A 14 4.31 35.30 60.35
N ALA A 15 3.22 34.85 59.72
CA ALA A 15 3.06 33.45 59.37
C ALA A 15 3.95 33.14 58.16
N GLY A 16 5.06 32.44 58.40
CA GLY A 16 5.87 31.84 57.35
C GLY A 16 5.07 30.77 56.63
N MET A 17 4.67 31.06 55.39
CA MET A 17 4.34 30.00 54.44
C MET A 17 5.66 29.39 53.98
N LEU A 18 5.93 28.17 54.48
CA LEU A 18 6.86 27.24 53.86
C LEU A 18 6.43 27.05 52.41
N VAL A 19 7.16 27.65 51.47
CA VAL A 19 7.22 27.17 50.10
C VAL A 19 7.99 25.85 50.18
N PRO A 20 7.43 24.70 49.79
CA PRO A 20 8.24 23.50 49.60
C PRO A 20 9.23 23.78 48.46
N ALA A 21 10.47 24.10 48.82
CA ALA A 21 11.62 23.97 47.95
C ALA A 21 11.82 22.48 47.68
N GLY A 22 11.67 22.05 46.42
CA GLY A 22 12.04 20.68 46.04
C GLY A 22 11.22 20.06 44.91
N ALA A 23 11.09 20.73 43.77
CA ALA A 23 10.99 20.03 42.50
C ALA A 23 11.98 20.70 41.57
N GLN A 24 13.21 20.18 41.55
CA GLN A 24 14.09 20.42 40.42
C GLN A 24 13.29 20.00 39.18
N GLN A 25 13.00 20.94 38.28
CA GLN A 25 12.50 20.63 36.95
C GLN A 25 13.58 19.78 36.28
N GLY A 26 13.47 18.46 36.44
CA GLY A 26 14.31 17.51 35.75
C GLY A 26 14.14 17.77 34.26
N SER A 27 15.25 18.00 33.56
CA SER A 27 15.27 18.19 32.11
C SER A 27 14.42 17.11 31.46
N VAL A 28 13.25 17.48 30.93
CA VAL A 28 12.36 16.56 30.24
C VAL A 28 13.09 16.04 29.01
N VAL A 29 13.28 14.73 28.95
CA VAL A 29 14.06 14.09 27.89
C VAL A 29 13.12 13.85 26.70
N ARG A 30 13.48 14.36 25.52
CA ARG A 30 12.68 14.21 24.31
C ARG A 30 13.43 13.38 23.28
N PHE A 31 12.73 12.43 22.68
CA PHE A 31 13.25 11.62 21.59
C PHE A 31 12.30 11.68 20.41
N THR A 32 12.82 12.04 19.23
CA THR A 32 12.02 12.15 18.02
C THR A 32 12.51 11.18 16.96
N GLY A 33 11.58 10.46 16.33
CA GLY A 33 11.89 9.49 15.30
C GLY A 33 10.66 8.94 14.60
N GLN A 34 10.89 8.10 13.60
CA GLN A 34 9.81 7.34 12.97
C GLN A 34 9.53 6.10 13.81
N LEU A 35 8.24 5.84 14.08
CA LEU A 35 7.79 4.63 14.74
C LEU A 35 8.05 3.43 13.85
N LEU A 36 8.73 2.47 14.44
CA LEU A 36 8.86 1.12 13.94
C LEU A 36 7.63 0.33 14.40
N ASP A 37 7.36 0.26 15.70
CA ASP A 37 6.35 -0.65 16.29
C ASP A 37 5.97 -0.17 17.70
N VAL A 38 4.78 -0.54 18.19
CA VAL A 38 4.37 -0.37 19.59
C VAL A 38 3.71 -1.64 20.10
N ARG A 39 4.38 -2.35 21.02
CA ARG A 39 3.86 -3.59 21.62
C ARG A 39 4.51 -3.92 22.94
N ASN A 40 3.86 -4.80 23.72
CA ASN A 40 4.36 -5.29 25.00
C ASN A 40 4.72 -4.15 25.99
N GLY A 41 4.07 -2.99 25.87
CA GLY A 41 4.37 -1.80 26.67
C GLY A 41 5.67 -1.10 26.28
N PHE A 42 6.16 -1.28 25.06
CA PHE A 42 7.33 -0.59 24.51
C PHE A 42 6.97 0.11 23.20
N VAL A 43 7.63 1.24 22.97
CA VAL A 43 7.66 1.95 21.68
C VAL A 43 9.03 1.74 21.04
N TYR A 44 9.05 1.36 19.76
CA TYR A 44 10.23 1.09 18.98
C TYR A 44 10.35 2.11 17.86
N PHE A 45 11.55 2.64 17.66
CA PHE A 45 11.86 3.60 16.60
C PHE A 45 12.74 2.96 15.52
N THR A 46 12.66 3.48 14.30
CA THR A 46 13.47 2.98 13.16
C THR A 46 14.97 3.20 13.35
N THR A 47 15.38 4.05 14.30
CA THR A 47 16.76 4.22 14.73
C THR A 47 17.30 3.04 15.55
N GLY A 48 16.44 2.09 15.93
CA GLY A 48 16.77 0.99 16.84
C GLY A 48 16.58 1.33 18.32
N ALA A 49 16.23 2.58 18.65
CA ALA A 49 15.89 2.96 20.02
C ALA A 49 14.54 2.38 20.43
N ALA A 50 14.43 1.91 21.67
CA ALA A 50 13.17 1.46 22.25
C ALA A 50 13.02 1.96 23.68
N PHE A 51 11.79 2.36 24.04
CA PHE A 51 11.48 2.93 25.34
C PHE A 51 10.25 2.25 25.93
N LYS A 52 10.23 2.07 27.25
CA LYS A 52 9.08 1.51 27.96
C LYS A 52 7.98 2.59 28.06
N LEU A 53 6.75 2.24 27.72
CA LEU A 53 5.60 3.11 27.91
C LEU A 53 5.16 3.09 29.38
N ALA A 54 4.81 4.26 29.91
CA ALA A 54 4.13 4.35 31.19
C ALA A 54 2.73 3.72 31.09
N PRO A 55 2.17 3.16 32.19
CA PRO A 55 0.82 2.57 32.18
C PRO A 55 -0.27 3.54 31.71
N ASN A 56 -0.08 4.84 31.95
CA ASN A 56 -1.01 5.92 31.59
C ASN A 56 -0.35 6.90 30.61
N VAL A 57 0.32 6.38 29.57
CA VAL A 57 0.93 7.22 28.53
C VAL A 57 -0.13 8.06 27.82
N ALA A 58 0.11 9.36 27.69
CA ALA A 58 -0.71 10.27 26.89
C ALA A 58 -0.37 10.14 25.40
N TYR A 59 -1.38 10.15 24.54
CA TYR A 59 -1.22 10.18 23.09
C TYR A 59 -1.79 11.49 22.56
N ASP A 60 -0.91 12.37 22.12
CA ASP A 60 -1.28 13.71 21.65
C ASP A 60 -0.92 13.88 20.18
N ASP A 61 -1.60 14.79 19.48
CA ASP A 61 -1.27 15.15 18.11
C ASP A 61 -0.16 16.19 18.15
N TYR A 62 0.96 15.92 17.47
CA TYR A 62 2.14 16.78 17.53
C TYR A 62 1.86 18.23 17.07
N ASP A 63 0.99 18.41 16.06
CA ASP A 63 0.74 19.73 15.47
C ASP A 63 -0.15 20.58 16.39
N THR A 64 -1.05 19.96 17.16
CA THR A 64 -2.05 20.66 17.99
C THR A 64 -1.80 20.60 19.50
N GLY A 65 -0.98 19.64 19.96
CA GLY A 65 -0.75 19.37 21.38
C GLY A 65 -2.01 18.93 22.14
N GLN A 66 -2.99 18.38 21.44
CA GLN A 66 -4.25 17.89 22.00
C GLN A 66 -4.33 16.37 21.88
N PRO A 67 -5.15 15.70 22.72
CA PRO A 67 -5.34 14.25 22.64
C PRO A 67 -5.72 13.81 21.23
N THR A 68 -5.00 12.82 20.70
CA THR A 68 -5.20 12.32 19.34
C THR A 68 -5.95 10.99 19.31
N SER A 69 -6.72 10.77 18.24
CA SER A 69 -7.28 9.46 17.91
C SER A 69 -6.33 8.62 17.04
N LEU A 70 -5.14 9.13 16.73
CA LEU A 70 -4.13 8.37 15.98
C LEU A 70 -3.62 7.23 16.86
N ALA A 71 -3.76 5.99 16.38
CA ALA A 71 -3.11 4.86 17.00
C ALA A 71 -1.61 4.87 16.66
N PRO A 72 -0.71 4.64 17.63
CA PRO A 72 0.72 4.54 17.38
C PRO A 72 1.00 3.28 16.55
N GLN A 73 1.36 3.47 15.27
CA GLN A 73 1.57 2.41 14.29
C GLN A 73 2.81 2.73 13.45
N PRO A 74 3.37 1.76 12.72
CA PRO A 74 4.56 1.98 11.90
C PRO A 74 4.34 3.09 10.87
N LYS A 75 5.46 3.69 10.47
CA LYS A 75 5.53 4.79 9.49
C LYS A 75 5.04 6.14 10.00
N LEU A 76 4.32 6.20 11.13
CA LEU A 76 4.09 7.47 11.82
C LEU A 76 5.40 8.01 12.39
N PHE A 77 5.47 9.32 12.54
CA PHE A 77 6.54 9.97 13.30
C PHE A 77 6.02 10.27 14.69
N ALA A 78 6.90 10.16 15.68
CA ALA A 78 6.55 10.47 17.05
C ALA A 78 7.66 11.21 17.77
N ARG A 79 7.25 12.06 18.71
CA ARG A 79 8.11 12.62 19.76
C ARG A 79 7.72 11.96 21.08
N ALA A 80 8.61 11.14 21.61
CA ALA A 80 8.48 10.52 22.92
C ALA A 80 9.05 11.44 24.00
N ILE A 81 8.24 11.73 25.01
CA ILE A 81 8.63 12.45 26.20
C ILE A 81 8.90 11.44 27.31
N VAL A 82 10.16 11.35 27.72
CA VAL A 82 10.65 10.38 28.70
C VAL A 82 10.82 11.07 30.04
N ASP A 83 10.20 10.51 31.06
CA ASP A 83 10.45 10.91 32.44
C ASP A 83 11.85 10.44 32.87
N PRO A 84 12.77 11.36 33.23
CA PRO A 84 14.13 11.01 33.58
C PRO A 84 14.23 10.18 34.87
N ALA A 85 13.23 10.20 35.75
CA ALA A 85 13.23 9.42 36.99
C ALA A 85 12.84 7.96 36.74
N THR A 86 11.74 7.74 36.00
CA THR A 86 11.21 6.39 35.75
C THR A 86 11.77 5.72 34.50
N LYS A 87 12.43 6.50 33.62
CA LYS A 87 12.91 6.08 32.29
C LYS A 87 11.78 5.54 31.39
N GLN A 88 10.55 5.99 31.64
CA GLN A 88 9.36 5.61 30.87
C GLN A 88 8.86 6.78 30.04
N VAL A 89 8.26 6.47 28.91
CA VAL A 89 7.56 7.44 28.07
C VAL A 89 6.24 7.77 28.74
N VAL A 90 6.08 9.02 29.13
CA VAL A 90 4.85 9.55 29.75
C VAL A 90 3.89 10.16 28.73
N GLU A 91 4.42 10.61 27.60
CA GLU A 91 3.65 11.23 26.53
C GLU A 91 4.29 10.89 25.18
N LEU A 92 3.44 10.61 24.19
CA LEU A 92 3.83 10.27 22.83
C LEU A 92 3.04 11.14 21.86
N ASP A 93 3.69 12.18 21.35
CA ASP A 93 3.13 13.03 20.31
C ASP A 93 3.23 12.31 18.96
N LEU A 94 2.11 12.14 18.26
CA LEU A 94 2.02 11.43 16.99
C LEU A 94 1.77 12.40 15.83
N THR A 95 2.39 12.14 14.68
CA THR A 95 2.07 12.82 13.43
C THR A 95 2.39 11.96 12.20
N ARG A 96 1.78 12.33 11.07
CA ARG A 96 2.10 11.76 9.75
C ARG A 96 3.23 12.50 9.05
N LYS A 97 3.58 13.70 9.52
CA LYS A 97 4.63 14.53 8.94
C LYS A 97 5.98 14.16 9.52
N ARG A 98 7.03 14.27 8.71
CA ARG A 98 8.40 14.07 9.22
C ARG A 98 8.72 15.16 10.24
N LEU A 99 9.12 14.73 11.43
CA LEU A 99 9.58 15.62 12.49
C LEU A 99 11.07 15.94 12.35
N ALA A 100 11.45 17.14 12.78
CA ALA A 100 12.85 17.50 12.96
C ALA A 100 13.43 16.73 14.16
N THR A 101 14.69 16.34 14.08
CA THR A 101 15.37 15.72 15.22
C THR A 101 15.48 16.76 16.34
N ASP A 102 14.97 16.44 17.53
CA ASP A 102 15.17 17.29 18.70
C ASP A 102 16.65 17.32 19.07
N ALA A 103 17.18 18.52 19.32
CA ALA A 103 18.58 18.74 19.68
C ALA A 103 18.95 18.14 21.04
N ALA A 104 17.96 17.83 21.88
CA ALA A 104 18.13 17.21 23.19
C ALA A 104 18.32 15.70 23.10
N TYR A 105 19.32 15.26 22.33
CA TYR A 105 19.88 13.92 22.44
C TYR A 105 20.75 13.88 23.71
N ALA A 106 20.13 14.02 24.88
CA ALA A 106 20.87 13.98 26.14
C ALA A 106 21.53 12.60 26.28
N PRO A 107 22.75 12.50 26.87
CA PRO A 107 23.36 11.21 27.19
C PRO A 107 22.42 10.33 28.04
N ASP A 108 21.49 10.93 28.78
CA ASP A 108 20.45 10.26 29.55
C ASP A 108 19.43 9.47 28.70
N VAL A 109 19.23 9.85 27.43
CA VAL A 109 18.37 9.11 26.48
C VAL A 109 18.99 7.75 26.22
N GLN A 110 20.29 7.70 25.91
CA GLN A 110 21.00 6.45 25.61
C GLN A 110 20.96 5.47 26.78
N ALA A 111 21.05 5.98 28.01
CA ALA A 111 20.88 5.18 29.22
C ALA A 111 19.44 4.68 29.44
N ALA A 112 18.44 5.40 28.89
CA ALA A 112 17.02 5.03 28.97
C ALA A 112 16.55 4.09 27.84
N VAL A 113 17.38 3.88 26.80
CA VAL A 113 17.06 2.96 25.70
C VAL A 113 17.08 1.53 26.24
N ALA A 114 15.91 0.89 26.27
CA ALA A 114 15.79 -0.51 26.59
C ALA A 114 16.14 -1.34 25.34
N THR A 115 17.27 -2.04 25.35
CA THR A 115 17.60 -3.04 24.31
C THR A 115 16.82 -4.33 24.55
N LYS A 116 15.50 -4.30 24.32
CA LYS A 116 14.74 -5.55 24.19
C LYS A 116 14.76 -5.97 22.71
N PRO A 117 15.55 -6.99 22.32
CA PRO A 117 15.40 -7.58 21.00
C PRO A 117 14.00 -8.17 20.94
N THR A 118 13.17 -7.61 20.07
CA THR A 118 11.88 -8.21 19.79
C THR A 118 12.09 -9.39 18.85
N THR A 119 11.86 -10.61 19.34
CA THR A 119 12.05 -11.84 18.55
C THR A 119 10.89 -12.07 17.58
N GLU A 120 9.75 -11.45 17.84
CA GLU A 120 8.56 -11.59 17.00
C GLU A 120 8.58 -10.54 15.89
N PRO A 121 8.50 -10.94 14.60
CA PRO A 121 8.49 -9.98 13.50
C PRO A 121 7.23 -9.11 13.56
N ALA A 122 7.38 -7.79 13.45
CA ALA A 122 6.25 -6.88 13.32
C ALA A 122 5.59 -7.11 11.94
N PRO A 123 4.37 -7.67 11.86
CA PRO A 123 3.72 -8.04 10.59
C PRO A 123 3.44 -6.84 9.68
N GLU A 124 3.46 -5.65 10.26
CA GLU A 124 3.21 -4.35 9.66
C GLU A 124 4.47 -3.72 9.02
N ILE A 125 5.67 -4.18 9.41
CA ILE A 125 6.96 -3.72 8.88
C ILE A 125 7.54 -4.77 7.93
N VAL A 126 7.50 -6.02 8.35
CA VAL A 126 7.86 -7.15 7.52
C VAL A 126 6.63 -7.43 6.68
N GLY A 127 6.50 -6.71 5.55
CA GLY A 127 5.44 -6.97 4.57
C GLY A 127 5.27 -8.49 4.37
N VAL A 128 4.02 -8.93 4.18
CA VAL A 128 3.60 -10.34 4.13
C VAL A 128 4.73 -11.22 3.63
N ARG A 129 5.27 -12.09 4.49
CA ARG A 129 6.33 -13.01 4.07
C ARG A 129 5.77 -13.82 2.91
N VAL A 130 6.48 -13.77 1.79
CA VAL A 130 6.07 -14.50 0.61
C VAL A 130 7.11 -15.53 0.26
N THR A 131 6.74 -16.79 0.36
CA THR A 131 7.64 -17.92 0.12
C THR A 131 7.64 -18.38 -1.33
N GLY A 132 6.72 -17.88 -2.17
CA GLY A 132 6.48 -18.41 -3.50
C GLY A 132 5.65 -19.70 -3.50
N LYS A 133 5.07 -20.08 -2.35
CA LYS A 133 4.09 -21.19 -2.26
C LYS A 133 3.05 -21.07 -3.37
N GLU A 134 2.79 -22.16 -4.07
CA GLU A 134 1.70 -22.27 -5.05
C GLU A 134 0.35 -22.15 -4.35
N VAL A 135 -0.41 -21.10 -4.66
CA VAL A 135 -1.73 -20.84 -4.10
C VAL A 135 -2.78 -21.05 -5.19
N PRO A 136 -3.81 -21.88 -4.97
CA PRO A 136 -4.96 -21.94 -5.86
C PRO A 136 -5.76 -20.64 -5.74
N VAL A 137 -5.80 -19.89 -6.84
CA VAL A 137 -6.58 -18.67 -6.99
C VAL A 137 -7.78 -18.95 -7.87
N GLU A 138 -8.96 -18.70 -7.33
CA GLU A 138 -10.23 -18.74 -8.04
C GLU A 138 -10.61 -17.33 -8.50
N PHE A 139 -10.81 -17.15 -9.80
CA PHE A 139 -11.40 -15.93 -10.35
C PHE A 139 -12.87 -16.19 -10.63
N VAL A 140 -13.74 -15.36 -10.07
CA VAL A 140 -15.19 -15.41 -10.29
C VAL A 140 -15.63 -14.11 -10.94
N VAL A 141 -15.94 -14.15 -12.23
CA VAL A 141 -16.35 -12.97 -13.00
C VAL A 141 -17.86 -12.97 -13.15
N THR A 142 -18.50 -11.90 -12.68
CA THR A 142 -19.93 -11.63 -12.89
C THR A 142 -20.08 -10.69 -14.08
N VAL A 143 -20.83 -11.10 -15.10
CA VAL A 143 -21.05 -10.36 -16.35
C VAL A 143 -22.45 -9.77 -16.40
N PRO A 144 -22.68 -8.70 -17.19
CA PRO A 144 -24.00 -8.08 -17.28
C PRO A 144 -24.99 -8.99 -18.02
N ALA A 145 -26.29 -8.78 -17.78
CA ALA A 145 -27.38 -9.53 -18.41
C ALA A 145 -27.39 -9.47 -19.94
N SER A 146 -26.75 -8.46 -20.53
CA SER A 146 -26.58 -8.33 -21.99
C SER A 146 -25.62 -9.37 -22.60
N THR A 147 -24.88 -10.12 -21.77
CA THR A 147 -23.93 -11.14 -22.22
C THR A 147 -24.68 -12.41 -22.64
N ARG A 148 -24.47 -12.86 -23.87
CA ARG A 148 -25.20 -14.03 -24.38
C ARG A 148 -24.65 -15.30 -23.76
N VAL A 149 -25.50 -16.32 -23.65
CA VAL A 149 -25.12 -17.65 -23.12
C VAL A 149 -23.99 -18.29 -23.93
N THR A 150 -23.89 -17.98 -25.21
CA THR A 150 -22.87 -18.48 -26.13
C THR A 150 -21.53 -17.73 -26.05
N ASP A 151 -21.48 -16.59 -25.35
CA ASP A 151 -20.28 -15.78 -25.29
C ASP A 151 -19.23 -16.42 -24.38
N ASN A 152 -18.00 -16.45 -24.86
CA ASN A 152 -16.85 -16.86 -24.07
C ASN A 152 -16.27 -15.64 -23.37
N VAL A 153 -15.82 -15.81 -22.12
CA VAL A 153 -15.18 -14.75 -21.33
C VAL A 153 -13.74 -15.15 -21.05
N TYR A 154 -12.85 -14.17 -21.09
CA TYR A 154 -11.41 -14.37 -20.94
C TYR A 154 -10.79 -13.35 -19.98
N LEU A 155 -9.71 -13.74 -19.31
CA LEU A 155 -8.77 -12.82 -18.66
C LEU A 155 -7.60 -12.56 -19.62
N SER A 156 -7.33 -11.28 -19.87
CA SER A 156 -6.11 -10.80 -20.52
C SER A 156 -5.20 -10.21 -19.45
N THR A 157 -3.95 -10.66 -19.37
CA THR A 157 -2.99 -10.20 -18.35
C THR A 157 -1.80 -9.50 -18.98
N ASP A 158 -1.09 -8.68 -18.20
CA ASP A 158 0.23 -8.15 -18.58
C ASP A 158 1.24 -9.25 -18.92
N ALA A 159 1.28 -10.33 -18.12
CA ALA A 159 2.15 -11.48 -18.34
C ALA A 159 1.86 -12.22 -19.67
N SER A 160 0.63 -12.14 -20.17
CA SER A 160 0.24 -12.71 -21.47
C SER A 160 0.52 -11.78 -22.66
N GLY A 161 1.16 -10.63 -22.43
CA GLY A 161 1.36 -9.61 -23.47
C GLY A 161 0.05 -8.96 -23.94
N TRP A 162 -0.96 -8.89 -23.06
CA TRP A 162 -2.29 -8.36 -23.39
C TRP A 162 -2.96 -9.11 -24.55
N ASN A 163 -2.90 -10.44 -24.54
CA ASN A 163 -3.69 -11.25 -25.46
C ASN A 163 -5.16 -11.32 -24.96
N PRO A 164 -6.15 -10.84 -25.74
CA PRO A 164 -7.56 -10.81 -25.32
C PRO A 164 -8.15 -12.20 -25.08
N GLN A 165 -7.52 -13.27 -25.58
CA GLN A 165 -7.95 -14.66 -25.42
C GLN A 165 -7.01 -15.49 -24.53
N ALA A 166 -6.18 -14.85 -23.69
CA ALA A 166 -5.12 -15.54 -22.96
C ALA A 166 -5.62 -16.67 -22.03
N ILE A 167 -6.64 -16.39 -21.22
CA ILE A 167 -7.16 -17.36 -20.24
C ILE A 167 -8.67 -17.43 -20.37
N LYS A 168 -9.20 -18.53 -20.91
CA LYS A 168 -10.65 -18.76 -21.03
C LYS A 168 -11.25 -19.17 -19.68
N LEU A 169 -12.35 -18.55 -19.26
CA LEU A 169 -13.12 -18.95 -18.08
C LEU A 169 -14.24 -19.92 -18.43
N ASP A 170 -14.61 -20.76 -17.46
CA ASP A 170 -15.73 -21.70 -17.55
C ASP A 170 -17.01 -21.05 -17.01
N ARG A 171 -18.10 -21.14 -17.75
CA ARG A 171 -19.39 -20.61 -17.31
C ARG A 171 -19.99 -21.51 -16.22
N ILE A 172 -20.38 -20.93 -15.10
CA ILE A 172 -20.97 -21.68 -13.98
C ILE A 172 -22.47 -21.42 -13.79
N ASP A 173 -22.99 -20.27 -14.25
CA ASP A 173 -24.43 -20.00 -14.31
C ASP A 173 -24.80 -18.96 -15.38
N GLY A 174 -25.99 -18.37 -15.28
CA GLY A 174 -26.51 -17.36 -16.20
C GLY A 174 -25.61 -16.12 -16.39
N GLN A 175 -24.81 -15.74 -15.40
CA GLN A 175 -24.04 -14.49 -15.40
C GLN A 175 -22.64 -14.63 -14.80
N ARG A 176 -22.26 -15.81 -14.30
CA ARG A 176 -20.97 -16.02 -13.64
C ARG A 176 -20.10 -16.99 -14.41
N TYR A 177 -18.84 -16.61 -14.53
CA TYR A 177 -17.76 -17.38 -15.10
C TYR A 177 -16.68 -17.59 -14.04
N ARG A 178 -16.02 -18.73 -14.09
CA ARG A 178 -15.07 -19.18 -13.07
C ARG A 178 -13.83 -19.76 -13.72
N ILE A 179 -12.69 -19.56 -13.08
CA ILE A 179 -11.50 -20.37 -13.34
C ILE A 179 -10.64 -20.48 -12.09
N VAL A 180 -9.95 -21.62 -11.93
CA VAL A 180 -8.94 -21.81 -10.89
C VAL A 180 -7.56 -21.92 -11.53
N ARG A 181 -6.59 -21.17 -11.00
CA ARG A 181 -5.19 -21.21 -11.41
C ARG A 181 -4.30 -21.28 -10.18
N ARG A 182 -3.31 -22.17 -10.21
CA ARG A 182 -2.25 -22.18 -9.20
C ARG A 182 -1.19 -21.18 -9.61
N LEU A 183 -0.89 -20.26 -8.72
CA LEU A 183 0.04 -19.17 -8.95
C LEU A 183 0.93 -19.01 -7.71
N PRO A 184 2.23 -18.71 -7.89
CA PRO A 184 3.12 -18.45 -6.78
C PRO A 184 2.64 -17.24 -5.97
N SER A 185 2.56 -17.39 -4.66
CA SER A 185 2.41 -16.26 -3.75
C SER A 185 3.48 -15.21 -4.05
N GLY A 186 3.12 -13.94 -3.91
CA GLY A 186 4.02 -12.80 -4.13
C GLY A 186 4.00 -12.30 -5.57
N THR A 187 3.36 -13.05 -6.45
CA THR A 187 3.08 -12.60 -7.80
C THR A 187 2.10 -11.43 -7.73
N LYS A 188 2.48 -10.33 -8.37
CA LYS A 188 1.61 -9.19 -8.65
C LYS A 188 1.45 -9.09 -10.15
N PHE A 189 0.22 -8.97 -10.61
CA PHE A 189 -0.06 -8.81 -12.02
C PHE A 189 -1.30 -7.94 -12.22
N VAL A 190 -1.49 -7.48 -13.45
CA VAL A 190 -2.67 -6.73 -13.84
C VAL A 190 -3.43 -7.48 -14.92
N PHE A 191 -4.75 -7.37 -14.88
CA PHE A 191 -5.60 -8.06 -15.85
C PHE A 191 -6.85 -7.25 -16.22
N ARG A 192 -7.43 -7.63 -17.35
CA ARG A 192 -8.72 -7.15 -17.84
C ARG A 192 -9.58 -8.32 -18.30
N VAL A 193 -10.88 -8.12 -18.27
CA VAL A 193 -11.87 -9.07 -18.77
C VAL A 193 -12.29 -8.70 -20.19
N THR A 194 -12.37 -9.69 -21.07
CA THR A 194 -12.85 -9.51 -22.46
C THR A 194 -13.77 -10.66 -22.88
N ARG A 195 -14.54 -10.45 -23.97
CA ARG A 195 -15.22 -11.55 -24.68
C ARG A 195 -14.39 -12.15 -25.83
N GLY A 196 -13.07 -12.03 -25.74
CA GLY A 196 -12.11 -12.59 -26.70
C GLY A 196 -11.60 -11.61 -27.75
N THR A 197 -12.03 -10.34 -27.71
CA THR A 197 -11.47 -9.28 -28.56
C THR A 197 -11.37 -7.97 -27.77
N TRP A 198 -10.51 -7.05 -28.21
CA TRP A 198 -10.44 -5.70 -27.62
C TRP A 198 -11.67 -4.84 -27.90
N ASN A 199 -12.46 -5.18 -28.92
CA ASN A 199 -13.74 -4.52 -29.18
C ASN A 199 -14.79 -4.88 -28.15
N SER A 200 -14.60 -5.99 -27.41
CA SER A 200 -15.52 -6.48 -26.38
C SER A 200 -14.83 -6.53 -25.01
N VAL A 201 -14.04 -5.51 -24.69
CA VAL A 201 -13.41 -5.34 -23.37
C VAL A 201 -14.42 -4.78 -22.35
N GLU A 202 -14.23 -5.11 -21.08
CA GLU A 202 -15.00 -4.52 -19.99
C GLU A 202 -14.91 -2.99 -19.96
N VAL A 203 -16.02 -2.35 -19.63
CA VAL A 203 -16.12 -0.90 -19.43
C VAL A 203 -16.39 -0.57 -17.97
N GLY A 204 -16.07 0.66 -17.57
CA GLY A 204 -16.39 1.19 -16.25
C GLY A 204 -17.89 1.18 -15.97
N GLN A 205 -18.25 1.46 -14.71
CA GLN A 205 -19.65 1.53 -14.27
C GLN A 205 -20.47 2.59 -15.04
N ASP A 206 -19.80 3.62 -15.54
CA ASP A 206 -20.36 4.67 -16.40
C ASP A 206 -20.68 4.18 -17.83
N GLY A 207 -20.09 3.06 -18.27
CA GLY A 207 -20.26 2.49 -19.60
C GLY A 207 -19.49 3.21 -20.72
N LEU A 208 -18.92 4.39 -20.43
CA LEU A 208 -18.35 5.32 -21.43
C LEU A 208 -16.84 5.17 -21.62
N GLU A 209 -16.10 4.70 -20.62
CA GLU A 209 -14.66 4.46 -20.71
C GLU A 209 -14.30 2.98 -20.48
N PRO A 210 -13.21 2.47 -21.11
CA PRO A 210 -12.67 1.16 -20.76
C PRO A 210 -12.33 1.12 -19.26
N ALA A 211 -12.68 0.03 -18.57
CA ALA A 211 -12.36 -0.06 -17.15
C ALA A 211 -10.84 -0.01 -16.91
N ASN A 212 -10.44 0.57 -15.78
CA ASN A 212 -9.06 0.45 -15.31
C ASN A 212 -8.71 -1.04 -15.13
N PRO A 213 -7.50 -1.49 -15.52
CA PRO A 213 -7.08 -2.86 -15.28
C PRO A 213 -7.16 -3.22 -13.80
N HIS A 214 -7.64 -4.43 -13.51
CA HIS A 214 -7.66 -4.99 -12.17
C HIS A 214 -6.23 -5.30 -11.73
N VAL A 215 -5.83 -4.84 -10.55
CA VAL A 215 -4.53 -5.15 -9.95
C VAL A 215 -4.75 -6.24 -8.92
N PHE A 216 -4.02 -7.36 -9.04
CA PHE A 216 -4.13 -8.45 -8.08
C PHE A 216 -2.77 -8.87 -7.53
N PHE A 217 -2.75 -9.13 -6.22
CA PHE A 217 -1.59 -9.58 -5.48
C PHE A 217 -1.90 -10.88 -4.75
N ILE A 218 -1.06 -11.88 -4.97
CA ILE A 218 -1.29 -13.22 -4.44
C ILE A 218 -0.64 -13.30 -3.06
N LYS A 219 -1.45 -13.19 -2.01
CA LYS A 219 -0.98 -13.43 -0.64
C LYS A 219 -0.76 -14.93 -0.40
N GLU A 220 0.14 -15.25 0.52
CA GLU A 220 0.31 -16.63 0.96
C GLU A 220 -0.91 -17.10 1.75
N ALA A 221 -1.62 -18.09 1.23
CA ALA A 221 -2.85 -18.66 1.80
C ALA A 221 -3.04 -20.10 1.29
N ASP A 222 -4.03 -20.81 1.81
CA ASP A 222 -4.40 -22.14 1.27
C ASP A 222 -5.25 -22.06 0.01
N SER A 223 -6.06 -21.01 -0.11
CA SER A 223 -6.79 -20.66 -1.32
C SER A 223 -7.16 -19.19 -1.32
N LEU A 224 -7.29 -18.59 -2.51
CA LEU A 224 -7.80 -17.23 -2.69
C LEU A 224 -8.97 -17.22 -3.65
N SER A 225 -9.91 -16.30 -3.42
CA SER A 225 -11.00 -16.02 -4.35
C SER A 225 -10.98 -14.53 -4.71
N GLN A 226 -11.03 -14.25 -6.01
CA GLN A 226 -11.05 -12.90 -6.58
C GLN A 226 -12.36 -12.72 -7.35
N PRO A 227 -13.38 -12.10 -6.73
CA PRO A 227 -14.59 -11.70 -7.42
C PRO A 227 -14.31 -10.48 -8.31
N VAL A 228 -14.86 -10.48 -9.51
CA VAL A 228 -14.75 -9.39 -10.49
C VAL A 228 -16.14 -9.12 -11.06
N THR A 229 -16.52 -7.86 -11.16
CA THR A 229 -17.81 -7.46 -11.76
C THR A 229 -17.55 -6.66 -13.02
N VAL A 230 -18.09 -7.14 -14.14
CA VAL A 230 -18.11 -6.44 -15.41
C VAL A 230 -19.44 -5.71 -15.53
N TYR A 231 -19.41 -4.39 -15.69
CA TYR A 231 -20.63 -3.58 -15.80
C TYR A 231 -21.20 -3.55 -17.22
N GLY A 232 -20.34 -3.66 -18.22
CA GLY A 232 -20.72 -3.57 -19.63
C GLY A 232 -19.59 -4.03 -20.55
N TRP A 233 -19.85 -4.03 -21.85
CA TRP A 233 -18.87 -4.31 -22.88
C TRP A 233 -18.72 -3.12 -23.82
N SER A 234 -17.50 -2.87 -24.31
CA SER A 234 -17.20 -1.74 -25.18
C SER A 234 -17.93 -1.77 -26.53
N ASP A 235 -18.28 -2.95 -27.04
CA ASP A 235 -19.02 -3.15 -28.29
C ASP A 235 -20.53 -2.93 -28.14
N ASN A 236 -21.05 -2.84 -26.91
CA ASN A 236 -22.45 -2.50 -26.68
C ASN A 236 -22.71 -0.98 -26.82
N ARG A 237 -21.72 -0.20 -27.26
CA ARG A 237 -21.85 1.23 -27.52
C ARG A 237 -22.42 1.47 -28.91
N ALA A 238 -23.54 2.19 -29.00
CA ALA A 238 -24.05 2.65 -30.28
C ALA A 238 -23.05 3.65 -30.90
N GLY A 239 -22.47 3.29 -32.06
CA GLY A 239 -21.78 4.25 -32.95
C GLY A 239 -20.27 4.46 -32.78
N VAL A 240 -19.52 3.60 -32.10
CA VAL A 240 -18.05 3.74 -32.02
C VAL A 240 -17.36 2.92 -33.13
N PRO A 241 -16.52 3.53 -34.00
CA PRO A 241 -15.78 2.79 -35.00
C PRO A 241 -14.79 1.83 -34.35
N GLN A 242 -14.85 0.59 -34.84
CA GLN A 242 -14.16 -0.60 -34.36
C GLN A 242 -12.63 -0.43 -34.49
N ALA A 243 -11.90 -0.56 -33.37
CA ALA A 243 -10.44 -0.53 -33.43
C ALA A 243 -9.93 -1.82 -34.11
N ALA A 244 -9.05 -1.64 -35.11
CA ALA A 244 -8.53 -2.76 -35.89
C ALA A 244 -7.62 -3.68 -35.05
N ALA A 245 -7.73 -4.98 -35.31
CA ALA A 245 -6.87 -5.99 -34.70
C ALA A 245 -5.38 -5.79 -35.10
N PRO A 246 -4.42 -6.17 -34.24
CA PRO A 246 -3.01 -6.16 -34.59
C PRO A 246 -2.76 -7.05 -35.82
N GLY A 247 -2.39 -6.45 -36.97
CA GLY A 247 -2.14 -7.16 -38.23
C GLY A 247 -3.18 -6.95 -39.34
N ALA A 248 -4.18 -6.09 -39.16
CA ALA A 248 -5.08 -5.73 -40.25
C ALA A 248 -4.33 -4.96 -41.36
N VAL A 249 -4.41 -5.45 -42.60
CA VAL A 249 -3.92 -4.73 -43.79
C VAL A 249 -4.72 -3.42 -43.90
N PRO A 250 -4.07 -2.24 -44.04
CA PRO A 250 -4.78 -0.99 -44.15
C PRO A 250 -5.66 -1.02 -45.39
N THR A 251 -6.97 -0.94 -45.19
CA THR A 251 -7.89 -0.63 -46.29
C THR A 251 -8.12 0.88 -46.33
N PRO A 252 -8.48 1.46 -47.50
CA PRO A 252 -8.55 2.92 -47.70
C PRO A 252 -9.51 3.67 -46.77
N PHE A 253 -10.36 2.97 -46.02
CA PHE A 253 -11.38 3.54 -45.13
C PHE A 253 -11.01 3.48 -43.63
N ASN A 254 -9.81 3.03 -43.26
CA ASN A 254 -9.35 2.99 -41.87
C ASN A 254 -7.97 3.66 -41.70
N PRO A 255 -7.91 5.00 -41.62
CA PRO A 255 -6.67 5.69 -41.35
C PRO A 255 -6.21 5.39 -39.92
N ASN A 256 -4.96 4.92 -39.80
CA ASN A 256 -4.27 4.67 -38.55
C ASN A 256 -4.39 5.87 -37.58
N PRO A 257 -4.89 5.72 -36.33
CA PRO A 257 -5.07 6.84 -35.40
C PRO A 257 -3.76 7.32 -34.74
N PHE A 258 -2.60 6.80 -35.16
CA PHE A 258 -1.31 7.29 -34.71
C PHE A 258 -0.74 8.30 -35.73
N PRO A 259 -0.88 9.62 -35.51
CA PRO A 259 -0.14 10.60 -36.29
C PRO A 259 1.35 10.40 -36.06
N ASN A 260 2.10 10.53 -37.14
CA ASN A 260 3.54 10.42 -37.23
C ASN A 260 4.22 11.30 -36.15
N GLY A 261 4.86 10.72 -35.12
CA GLY A 261 5.74 11.48 -34.21
C GLY A 261 5.73 11.21 -32.69
N GLY A 262 5.38 10.02 -32.17
CA GLY A 262 5.37 9.77 -30.72
C GLY A 262 5.98 8.43 -30.29
N ILE A 263 7.29 8.40 -30.10
CA ILE A 263 8.13 7.47 -29.30
C ILE A 263 7.65 6.01 -29.22
N ALA A 264 7.99 5.21 -30.25
CA ALA A 264 8.24 3.79 -30.03
C ALA A 264 9.57 3.64 -29.26
N PRO A 265 9.67 2.79 -28.21
CA PRO A 265 10.98 2.42 -27.69
C PRO A 265 11.77 1.74 -28.82
N PRO A 266 13.07 2.05 -28.98
CA PRO A 266 13.86 1.52 -30.09
C PRO A 266 13.85 0.00 -30.06
N SER A 267 13.54 -0.61 -31.19
CA SER A 267 13.73 -2.04 -31.43
C SER A 267 15.18 -2.39 -31.10
N ARG A 268 15.38 -3.22 -30.07
CA ARG A 268 16.67 -3.78 -29.73
C ARG A 268 17.25 -4.44 -30.98
N ALA A 269 18.37 -3.91 -31.46
CA ALA A 269 19.09 -4.45 -32.59
C ALA A 269 19.43 -5.93 -32.33
N THR A 270 18.95 -6.81 -33.21
CA THR A 270 19.42 -8.19 -33.32
C THR A 270 20.91 -8.16 -33.69
N PRO A 271 21.78 -9.00 -33.08
CA PRO A 271 23.19 -9.09 -33.49
C PRO A 271 23.32 -9.51 -34.96
N PRO A 272 24.32 -9.00 -35.69
CA PRO A 272 24.50 -9.30 -37.10
C PRO A 272 25.09 -10.71 -37.28
N GLY A 273 24.28 -11.64 -37.81
CA GLY A 273 24.75 -12.96 -38.20
C GLY A 273 23.69 -14.06 -38.06
N GLY A 274 22.79 -14.18 -39.04
CA GLY A 274 21.83 -15.28 -39.11
C GLY A 274 21.20 -15.34 -40.51
N PHE A 275 21.53 -16.39 -41.26
CA PHE A 275 21.18 -16.60 -42.67
C PHE A 275 19.66 -16.55 -42.94
N PRO A 276 19.22 -16.11 -44.15
CA PRO A 276 17.81 -16.13 -44.52
C PRO A 276 17.33 -17.57 -44.71
N THR A 277 16.39 -18.03 -43.88
CA THR A 277 15.60 -19.22 -44.19
C THR A 277 14.58 -18.84 -45.28
N GLN A 278 14.64 -19.56 -46.41
CA GLN A 278 13.69 -19.40 -47.50
C GLN A 278 12.26 -19.63 -47.03
N ARG A 279 11.36 -18.73 -47.45
CA ARG A 279 9.90 -18.90 -47.34
C ARG A 279 9.44 -20.02 -48.27
N PRO A 280 8.65 -21.01 -47.83
CA PRO A 280 8.03 -21.98 -48.72
C PRO A 280 7.01 -21.29 -49.64
N ASN A 281 7.12 -21.56 -50.94
CA ASN A 281 6.23 -21.03 -51.98
C ASN A 281 4.88 -21.79 -51.96
N PRO A 282 3.71 -21.12 -51.98
CA PRO A 282 2.41 -21.78 -51.97
C PRO A 282 1.89 -21.93 -53.40
N PHE A 283 2.08 -23.10 -54.02
CA PHE A 283 1.25 -23.51 -55.16
C PHE A 283 0.77 -24.96 -54.97
N PRO A 284 -0.54 -25.21 -55.13
CA PRO A 284 -1.14 -26.53 -54.96
C PRO A 284 -0.99 -27.39 -56.24
N ASN A 285 -0.67 -28.66 -56.03
CA ASN A 285 -0.66 -29.71 -57.05
C ASN A 285 -1.99 -29.77 -57.82
N ARG A 286 -1.94 -29.72 -59.16
CA ARG A 286 -2.99 -30.27 -60.03
C ARG A 286 -2.71 -31.76 -60.32
N PRO A 287 -3.73 -32.63 -60.38
CA PRO A 287 -3.57 -34.06 -60.69
C PRO A 287 -3.42 -34.30 -62.21
N PRO A 288 -2.91 -35.49 -62.60
CA PRO A 288 -2.51 -35.77 -63.99
C PRO A 288 -3.71 -36.08 -64.89
N GLY A 289 -3.67 -35.49 -66.09
CA GLY A 289 -4.46 -35.84 -67.27
C GLY A 289 -3.59 -35.61 -68.50
#